data_AF-X1QAR6-F1
#
_entry.id   AF-X1QAR6-F1
#
_cell.length_a   1.000
_cell.length_b   1.000
_cell.length_c   1.000
_cell.angle_alpha   90.00
_cell.angle_beta   90.00
_cell.angle_gamma   90.00
#
_symmetry.space_group_name_H-M   'P 1'
#
loop_
_entity.id
_entity.type
_entity.pdbx_description
1 polymer ?
#
loop_
_entity_poly.entity_id
_entity_poly.type
_entity_poly.pdbx_seq_one_letter_code
_entity_poly.pdbx_strand_id
1 'polypeptide(L)'
;VISAIVQELKKCRSKEIVVGDNSGSIHFDPLKIAKITGILDASDGCYNNIAREIVEVKVESKFIEGLFISKIVKKADYVINVPKFKTHKLTTITGAIKNMFGIIPGGKKAQLHTLNRYCRLER
;
A
#
# COMPACT_ATOMS: atom_id res chain seq x y z
N VAL A 1 -7.91 -12.33 8.89
CA VAL A 1 -8.12 -12.09 7.44
C VAL A 1 -6.87 -12.42 6.64
N ILE A 2 -5.76 -11.69 6.82
CA ILE A 2 -4.49 -11.97 6.10
C ILE A 2 -4.08 -13.44 6.21
N SER A 3 -4.05 -13.99 7.43
CA SER A 3 -3.73 -15.40 7.67
C SER A 3 -4.61 -16.36 6.87
N ALA A 4 -5.93 -16.16 6.87
CA ALA A 4 -6.86 -16.99 6.12
C ALA A 4 -6.61 -16.92 4.60
N ILE A 5 -6.31 -15.73 4.06
CA ILE A 5 -5.96 -15.56 2.64
C ILE A 5 -4.66 -16.31 2.33
N VAL A 6 -3.62 -16.15 3.15
CA VAL A 6 -2.33 -16.83 2.96
C VAL A 6 -2.51 -18.35 2.98
N GLN A 7 -3.27 -18.88 3.95
CA GLN A 7 -3.54 -20.32 4.02
C GLN A 7 -4.26 -20.84 2.78
N GLU A 8 -5.21 -20.09 2.23
CA GLU A 8 -5.91 -20.50 1.01
C GLU A 8 -4.98 -20.48 -0.20
N LEU A 9 -4.18 -19.42 -0.37
CA LEU A 9 -3.20 -19.33 -1.45
C LEU A 9 -2.14 -20.43 -1.41
N LYS A 10 -1.75 -20.88 -0.21
CA LYS A 10 -0.83 -22.01 -0.03
C LYS A 10 -1.45 -23.33 -0.52
N LYS A 11 -2.76 -23.55 -0.33
CA LYS A 11 -3.47 -24.72 -0.89
C LYS A 11 -3.52 -24.71 -2.41
N CYS A 12 -3.64 -23.52 -3.01
CA CYS A 12 -3.65 -23.33 -4.46
C CYS A 12 -2.28 -23.55 -5.13
N ARG A 13 -1.22 -23.90 -4.39
CA ARG A 13 0.16 -24.07 -4.89
C ARG A 13 0.69 -22.83 -5.63
N SER A 14 0.37 -21.64 -5.11
CA SER A 14 0.88 -20.38 -5.63
C SER A 14 2.42 -20.37 -5.62
N LYS A 15 3.05 -20.00 -6.73
CA LYS A 15 4.52 -20.02 -6.88
C LYS A 15 5.24 -19.11 -5.89
N GLU A 16 4.67 -17.94 -5.65
CA GLU A 16 5.20 -16.94 -4.71
C GLU A 16 4.02 -16.23 -4.04
N ILE A 17 4.11 -16.06 -2.71
CA ILE A 17 3.13 -15.31 -1.92
C ILE A 17 3.91 -14.24 -1.18
N VAL A 18 3.49 -12.99 -1.34
CA VAL A 18 4.09 -11.85 -0.65
C VAL A 18 3.02 -11.07 0.08
N VAL A 19 3.23 -10.90 1.38
CA VAL A 19 2.43 -10.04 2.25
C VAL A 19 3.27 -8.82 2.60
N GLY A 20 2.74 -7.63 2.35
CA GLY A 20 3.44 -6.40 2.70
C GLY A 20 2.49 -5.21 2.76
N ASP A 21 2.91 -4.22 3.54
CA ASP A 21 2.27 -2.91 3.63
C ASP A 21 3.38 -1.86 3.79
N ASN A 22 3.29 -0.77 3.04
CA ASN A 22 4.13 0.38 3.29
C ASN A 22 3.47 1.22 4.37
N SER A 23 4.10 1.41 5.51
CA SER A 23 3.58 2.39 6.48
C SER A 23 3.79 3.82 5.97
N GLY A 24 3.02 4.78 6.50
CA GLY A 24 3.31 6.22 6.29
C GLY A 24 4.48 6.73 7.12
N SER A 25 5.07 5.89 7.97
CA SER A 25 6.18 6.27 8.83
C SER A 25 7.50 6.21 8.08
N ILE A 26 8.27 7.30 8.15
CA ILE A 26 9.62 7.39 7.57
C ILE A 26 10.74 7.07 8.57
N HIS A 27 10.41 7.03 9.87
CA HIS A 27 11.40 6.89 10.96
C HIS A 27 11.39 5.50 11.60
N PHE A 28 10.46 4.63 11.21
CA PHE A 28 10.26 3.33 11.84
C PHE A 28 10.60 2.22 10.85
N ASP A 29 11.36 1.24 11.34
CA ASP A 29 11.68 0.02 10.60
C ASP A 29 10.38 -0.72 10.18
N PRO A 30 10.16 -0.97 8.89
CA PRO A 30 9.00 -1.71 8.39
C PRO A 30 8.80 -3.06 9.08
N LEU A 31 9.87 -3.80 9.41
CA LEU A 31 9.75 -5.09 10.10
C LEU A 31 9.19 -4.90 11.52
N LYS A 32 9.66 -3.89 12.25
CA LYS A 32 9.13 -3.53 13.56
C LYS A 32 7.64 -3.18 13.48
N ILE A 33 7.22 -2.43 12.46
CA ILE A 33 5.80 -2.08 12.25
C ILE A 33 4.98 -3.33 11.94
N ALA A 34 5.46 -4.19 11.04
CA ALA A 34 4.79 -5.44 10.70
C ALA A 34 4.61 -6.35 11.92
N LYS A 35 5.60 -6.38 12.82
CA LYS A 35 5.51 -7.10 14.09
C LYS A 35 4.45 -6.49 15.01
N ILE A 36 4.51 -5.18 15.26
CA ILE A 36 3.55 -4.48 16.16
C ILE A 36 2.11 -4.59 15.66
N THR A 37 1.90 -4.57 14.34
CA THR A 37 0.57 -4.65 13.73
C THR A 37 0.04 -6.08 13.61
N GLY A 38 0.87 -7.10 13.89
CA GLY A 38 0.54 -8.51 13.71
C GLY A 38 0.54 -8.99 12.25
N ILE A 39 0.88 -8.12 11.29
CA ILE A 39 1.00 -8.51 9.87
C ILE A 39 2.12 -9.54 9.70
N LEU A 40 3.22 -9.39 10.44
CA LEU A 40 4.35 -10.33 10.37
C LEU A 40 3.89 -11.76 10.71
N ASP A 41 3.19 -11.93 11.83
CA ASP A 41 2.71 -13.25 12.26
C ASP A 41 1.60 -13.77 11.33
N ALA A 42 0.67 -12.89 10.94
CA ALA A 42 -0.42 -13.25 10.04
C ALA A 42 0.05 -13.61 8.62
N SER A 43 1.27 -13.22 8.23
CA SER A 43 1.84 -13.53 6.92
C SER A 43 2.30 -14.98 6.79
N ASP A 44 2.42 -15.72 7.89
CA ASP A 44 2.87 -17.12 7.91
C ASP A 44 4.16 -17.35 7.09
N GLY A 45 5.16 -16.50 7.36
CA GLY A 45 6.48 -16.51 6.71
C GLY A 45 6.54 -15.80 5.35
N CYS A 46 5.41 -15.35 4.80
CA CYS A 46 5.33 -14.68 3.50
C CYS A 46 5.53 -13.15 3.58
N TYR A 47 5.91 -12.60 4.72
CA TYR A 47 6.14 -11.16 4.85
C TYR A 47 7.37 -10.71 4.03
N ASN A 48 7.21 -9.63 3.27
CA ASN A 48 8.32 -8.95 2.62
C ASN A 48 8.17 -7.43 2.75
N ASN A 49 9.30 -6.74 2.92
CA ASN A 49 9.33 -5.28 2.87
C ASN A 49 9.23 -4.82 1.41
N ILE A 50 8.01 -4.52 0.97
CA ILE A 50 7.70 -4.10 -0.40
C ILE A 50 8.17 -2.66 -0.72
N ALA A 51 8.71 -1.90 0.24
CA ALA A 51 9.22 -0.55 0.02
C ALA A 51 10.63 -0.51 -0.58
N ARG A 52 11.35 -1.65 -0.65
CA ARG A 52 12.77 -1.73 -1.01
C ARG A 52 13.06 -1.25 -2.44
N GLU A 53 12.21 -1.63 -3.38
CA GLU A 53 12.32 -1.21 -4.78
C GLU A 53 11.03 -0.52 -5.21
N ILE A 54 11.19 0.66 -5.82
CA ILE A 54 10.09 1.49 -6.27
C ILE A 54 10.16 1.67 -7.78
N VAL A 55 9.01 1.83 -8.41
CA VAL A 55 8.88 2.16 -9.84
C VAL A 55 7.90 3.30 -9.98
N GLU A 56 8.19 4.22 -10.89
CA GLU A 56 7.27 5.27 -11.29
C GLU A 56 6.29 4.72 -12.34
N VAL A 57 5.01 4.94 -12.12
CA VAL A 57 3.95 4.63 -13.07
C VAL A 57 3.25 5.92 -13.47
N LYS A 58 3.07 6.12 -14.78
CA LYS A 58 2.23 7.21 -15.28
C LYS A 58 0.78 6.92 -14.91
N VAL A 59 0.05 7.96 -14.52
CA VAL A 59 -1.36 7.86 -14.13
C VAL A 59 -2.18 8.90 -14.86
N GLU A 60 -3.39 8.53 -15.25
CA GLU A 60 -4.36 9.47 -15.81
C GLU A 60 -5.05 10.20 -14.65
N SER A 61 -4.51 11.35 -14.27
CA SER A 61 -5.03 12.17 -13.18
C SER A 61 -4.91 13.65 -13.49
N LYS A 62 -5.89 14.43 -13.02
CA LYS A 62 -5.86 15.90 -13.10
C LYS A 62 -4.90 16.54 -12.08
N PHE A 63 -4.38 15.76 -11.14
CA PHE A 63 -3.62 16.26 -9.99
C PHE A 63 -2.15 15.83 -9.98
N ILE A 64 -1.83 14.72 -10.64
CA ILE A 64 -0.48 14.14 -10.69
C ILE A 64 -0.26 13.47 -12.04
N GLU A 65 0.97 13.54 -12.56
CA GLU A 65 1.34 12.89 -13.83
C GLU A 65 1.87 11.46 -13.62
N GLY A 66 2.41 11.19 -12.43
CA GLY A 66 3.03 9.92 -12.07
C GLY A 66 2.89 9.60 -10.59
N LEU A 67 2.95 8.31 -10.28
CA LEU A 67 2.93 7.78 -8.92
C LEU A 67 4.07 6.78 -8.75
N PHE A 68 4.80 6.89 -7.64
CA PHE A 68 5.75 5.85 -7.27
C PHE A 68 5.05 4.78 -6.44
N ILE A 69 5.20 3.53 -6.87
CA ILE A 69 4.66 2.35 -6.21
C ILE A 69 5.75 1.30 -5.97
N SER A 70 5.50 0.39 -5.05
CA SER A 70 6.32 -0.81 -4.86
C SER A 70 6.44 -1.62 -6.15
N LYS A 71 7.68 -1.84 -6.62
CA LYS A 71 7.96 -2.55 -7.88
C LYS A 71 7.43 -3.99 -7.88
N ILE A 72 7.47 -4.65 -6.73
CA ILE A 72 6.94 -6.01 -6.54
C ILE A 72 5.42 -6.07 -6.80
N VAL A 73 4.68 -5.02 -6.43
CA VAL A 73 3.23 -4.93 -6.71
C VAL A 73 2.98 -4.79 -8.21
N LYS A 74 3.81 -4.02 -8.92
CA LYS A 74 3.69 -3.85 -10.38
C LYS A 74 4.02 -5.13 -11.16
N LYS A 75 4.86 -6.00 -10.60
CA LYS A 75 5.29 -7.26 -11.22
C LYS A 75 4.41 -8.45 -10.87
N ALA A 76 3.57 -8.36 -9.84
CA ALA A 76 2.73 -9.45 -9.42
C ALA A 76 1.67 -9.78 -10.48
N ASP A 77 1.43 -11.07 -10.71
CA ASP A 77 0.34 -11.53 -11.58
C ASP A 77 -1.03 -11.16 -11.00
N TYR A 78 -1.15 -11.22 -9.67
CA TYR A 78 -2.37 -10.91 -8.93
C TYR A 78 -2.05 -10.04 -7.71
N VAL A 79 -2.91 -9.06 -7.46
CA VAL A 79 -2.85 -8.21 -6.25
C VAL A 79 -4.14 -8.40 -5.45
N ILE A 80 -4.02 -9.01 -4.27
CA ILE A 80 -5.13 -9.13 -3.33
C ILE A 80 -5.04 -7.99 -2.32
N ASN A 81 -5.93 -7.02 -2.47
CA ASN A 81 -6.02 -5.90 -1.53
C ASN A 81 -6.93 -6.26 -0.35
N VAL A 82 -6.44 -6.09 0.88
CA VAL A 82 -7.20 -6.37 2.11
C VAL A 82 -7.79 -5.06 2.64
N PRO A 83 -9.09 -4.79 2.43
CA PRO A 83 -9.69 -3.51 2.74
C PRO A 83 -9.66 -3.17 4.23
N LYS A 84 -9.23 -1.94 4.52
CA LYS A 84 -9.40 -1.32 5.83
C LYS A 84 -10.28 -0.08 5.72
N PHE A 85 -11.43 -0.11 6.38
CA PHE A 85 -12.27 1.07 6.52
C PHE A 85 -11.52 2.14 7.32
N LYS A 86 -11.48 3.36 6.77
CA LYS A 86 -10.89 4.51 7.44
C LYS A 86 -11.91 5.64 7.48
N THR A 87 -11.95 6.29 8.64
CA THR A 87 -12.68 7.56 8.82
C THR A 87 -11.79 8.74 8.49
N HIS A 88 -12.39 9.84 8.03
CA HIS A 88 -11.68 11.09 7.77
C HIS A 88 -12.54 12.30 8.15
N LYS A 89 -11.91 13.35 8.70
CA LYS A 89 -12.63 14.56 9.14
C LYS A 89 -13.44 15.24 8.02
N LEU A 90 -13.01 15.10 6.76
CA LEU A 90 -13.66 15.74 5.61
C LEU A 90 -14.85 14.97 5.03
N THR A 91 -14.89 13.64 5.17
CA THR A 91 -15.85 12.80 4.42
C THR A 91 -16.53 11.74 5.29
N THR A 92 -16.33 11.78 6.62
CA THR A 92 -16.76 10.79 7.62
C THR A 92 -16.16 9.40 7.40
N ILE A 93 -16.34 8.80 6.23
CA ILE A 93 -15.70 7.57 5.73
C ILE A 93 -14.90 7.86 4.45
N THR A 94 -13.81 7.12 4.22
CA THR A 94 -12.94 7.35 3.05
C THR A 94 -13.37 6.59 1.79
N GLY A 95 -14.45 5.81 1.83
CA GLY A 95 -14.97 5.08 0.66
C GLY A 95 -13.91 4.24 -0.09
N ALA A 96 -13.06 3.51 0.64
CA ALA A 96 -11.95 2.73 0.08
C ALA A 96 -10.85 3.49 -0.70
N ILE A 97 -10.90 4.83 -0.79
CA ILE A 97 -9.86 5.64 -1.47
C ILE A 97 -8.46 5.35 -0.89
N LYS A 98 -8.37 5.18 0.43
CA LYS A 98 -7.09 4.91 1.11
C LYS A 98 -6.64 3.46 1.01
N ASN A 99 -7.40 2.60 0.36
CA ASN A 99 -7.12 1.16 0.32
C ASN A 99 -5.88 0.82 -0.51
N MET A 100 -5.54 1.64 -1.50
CA MET A 100 -4.33 1.46 -2.31
C MET A 100 -3.12 2.22 -1.74
N PHE A 101 -3.24 2.91 -0.59
CA PHE A 101 -2.08 3.62 -0.06
C PHE A 101 -1.00 2.64 0.41
N GLY A 102 -1.33 1.40 0.79
CA GLY A 102 -0.36 0.38 1.22
C GLY A 102 0.78 0.10 0.22
N ILE A 103 0.60 0.43 -1.06
CA ILE A 103 1.63 0.20 -2.10
C ILE A 103 2.51 1.41 -2.39
N ILE A 104 2.21 2.56 -1.78
CA ILE A 104 2.94 3.81 -1.96
C ILE A 104 4.02 3.90 -0.88
N PRO A 105 5.30 4.10 -1.22
CA PRO A 105 6.39 4.02 -0.25
C PRO A 105 6.51 5.30 0.62
N GLY A 106 6.48 5.12 1.94
CA GLY A 106 6.90 6.11 2.94
C GLY A 106 6.39 7.54 2.73
N GLY A 107 7.32 8.50 2.72
CA GLY A 107 7.04 9.94 2.65
C GLY A 107 6.33 10.41 1.37
N LYS A 108 6.31 9.61 0.31
CA LYS A 108 5.52 9.93 -0.91
C LYS A 108 4.01 9.91 -0.64
N LYS A 109 3.56 9.13 0.36
CA LYS A 109 2.18 9.21 0.86
C LYS A 109 1.86 10.61 1.41
N ALA A 110 2.78 11.20 2.15
CA ALA A 110 2.61 12.53 2.72
C ALA A 110 2.61 13.61 1.61
N GLN A 111 3.42 13.45 0.57
CA GLN A 111 3.39 14.34 -0.60
C GLN A 111 2.04 14.28 -1.34
N LEU A 112 1.48 13.09 -1.54
CA LEU A 112 0.12 12.96 -2.11
C LEU A 112 -0.95 13.63 -1.25
N HIS A 113 -0.74 13.70 0.07
CA HIS A 113 -1.64 14.42 0.97
C HIS A 113 -1.57 15.94 0.82
N THR A 114 -0.48 16.53 0.33
CA THR A 114 -0.33 18.00 0.21
C THR A 114 -0.72 18.54 -1.16
N LEU A 115 -0.78 17.69 -2.19
CA LEU A 115 -1.09 18.06 -3.57
C LEU A 115 -2.49 18.69 -3.77
N ASN A 116 -3.35 18.65 -2.76
CA ASN A 116 -4.67 19.29 -2.79
C ASN A 116 -4.63 20.84 -2.66
N ARG A 117 -3.46 21.46 -2.42
CA ARG A 117 -3.33 22.92 -2.22
C ARG A 117 -2.85 23.73 -3.43
N TYR A 118 -2.56 23.07 -4.55
CA TYR A 118 -2.12 23.73 -5.78
C TYR A 118 -2.97 23.28 -6.98
N CYS A 119 -4.29 23.25 -6.84
CA CYS A 119 -5.13 23.41 -8.02
C CYS A 119 -4.99 24.88 -8.46
N ARG A 120 -3.98 25.10 -9.31
CA ARG A 120 -3.61 26.39 -9.87
C ARG A 120 -4.84 26.95 -10.59
N LEU A 121 -5.18 28.18 -10.20
CA LEU A 121 -6.05 29.12 -10.90
C LEU A 121 -5.52 29.38 -12.31
N GLU A 122 -5.61 28.42 -13.23
CA GLU A 122 -5.45 28.65 -14.67
C GLU A 122 -6.44 27.77 -15.42
N ARG A 123 -7.66 28.28 -15.53
CA ARG A 123 -8.52 28.13 -16.70
C ARG A 123 -9.05 29.51 -17.05
#